data_AF-A0A0F9FCM8-F1
#
_entry.id   AF-A0A0F9FCM8-F1
#
_cell.length_a   1.000
_cell.length_b   1.000
_cell.length_c   1.000
_cell.angle_alpha   90.00
_cell.angle_beta   90.00
_cell.angle_gamma   90.00
#
_symmetry.space_group_name_H-M   'P 1'
#
loop_
_entity.id
_entity.type
_entity.pdbx_description
1 polymer ?
#
loop_
_entity_poly.entity_id
_entity_poly.type
_entity_poly.pdbx_seq_one_letter_code
_entity_poly.pdbx_strand_id
1 'polypeptide(L)'
;MHLNIERVRTLCQNFDFKTLFVEELGWDKYKSELDVSVDNQSFRLSAFTEKRGMVVFLCETSSDKSIPDYSIRRKIERQVTKSHHEHLIIYLDAKKTRQVWQWVKRQSGKPAQCREHTYYASQSGDLLIQKIGNLAFTLEEEEQLTIIEERHLM
;
A
#
# COMPACT_ATOMS: atom_id res chain seq x y z
N MET A 1 14.75 11.58 -3.64
CA MET A 1 13.44 12.28 -3.75
C MET A 1 13.22 13.35 -2.67
N HIS A 2 12.54 14.48 -2.94
CA HIS A 2 12.03 15.42 -1.92
C HIS A 2 10.50 15.29 -1.83
N LEU A 3 9.98 14.79 -0.71
CA LEU A 3 8.54 14.55 -0.53
C LEU A 3 7.81 15.83 -0.14
N ASN A 4 6.82 16.26 -0.93
CA ASN A 4 5.95 17.37 -0.55
C ASN A 4 4.89 16.91 0.46
N ILE A 5 5.17 17.13 1.75
CA ILE A 5 4.34 16.69 2.88
C ILE A 5 2.90 17.23 2.79
N GLU A 6 2.73 18.50 2.41
CA GLU A 6 1.40 19.13 2.33
C GLU A 6 0.56 18.52 1.22
N ARG A 7 1.19 18.25 0.08
CA ARG A 7 0.52 17.62 -1.06
C ARG A 7 0.16 16.17 -0.75
N VAL A 8 1.07 15.39 -0.15
CA VAL A 8 0.77 14.02 0.30
C VAL A 8 -0.39 14.00 1.29
N ARG A 9 -0.42 14.93 2.25
CA ARG A 9 -1.53 15.07 3.20
C ARG A 9 -2.86 15.28 2.47
N THR A 10 -2.89 16.23 1.56
CA THR A 10 -4.09 16.57 0.77
C THR A 10 -4.57 15.37 -0.04
N LEU A 11 -3.66 14.65 -0.69
CA LEU A 11 -4.00 13.46 -1.48
C LEU A 11 -4.52 12.32 -0.60
N CYS A 12 -3.93 12.11 0.59
CA CYS A 12 -4.45 11.14 1.56
C CYS A 12 -5.85 11.51 2.03
N GLN A 13 -6.09 12.78 2.37
CA GLN A 13 -7.40 13.27 2.81
C GLN A 13 -8.47 13.18 1.71
N ASN A 14 -8.08 13.38 0.45
CA ASN A 14 -8.95 13.28 -0.71
C ASN A 14 -9.10 11.86 -1.26
N PHE A 15 -8.41 10.88 -0.66
CA PHE A 15 -8.40 9.48 -1.10
C PHE A 15 -7.89 9.31 -2.54
N ASP A 16 -7.01 10.21 -2.99
CA ASP A 16 -6.40 10.20 -4.33
C ASP A 16 -5.06 9.46 -4.31
N PHE A 17 -5.14 8.14 -4.13
CA PHE A 17 -3.96 7.30 -4.05
C PHE A 17 -3.24 7.19 -5.38
N LYS A 18 -3.96 7.32 -6.50
CA LYS A 18 -3.34 7.20 -7.81
C LYS A 18 -2.36 8.34 -8.05
N THR A 19 -2.77 9.58 -7.82
CA THR A 19 -1.87 10.74 -7.91
C THR A 19 -0.79 10.69 -6.83
N LEU A 20 -1.13 10.25 -5.61
CA LEU A 20 -0.13 10.05 -4.56
C LEU A 20 1.02 9.14 -4.99
N PHE A 21 0.74 7.93 -5.46
CA PHE A 21 1.81 7.00 -5.78
C PHE A 21 2.46 7.27 -7.13
N VAL A 22 1.67 7.57 -8.17
CA VAL A 22 2.18 7.68 -9.54
C VAL A 22 2.83 9.05 -9.80
N GLU A 23 2.22 10.13 -9.32
CA GLU A 23 2.72 11.49 -9.59
C GLU A 23 3.65 11.98 -8.49
N GLU A 24 3.30 11.83 -7.21
CA GLU A 24 4.16 12.34 -6.12
C GLU A 24 5.33 11.43 -5.80
N LEU A 25 5.10 10.11 -5.73
CA LEU A 25 6.16 9.16 -5.39
C LEU A 25 6.89 8.61 -6.63
N GLY A 26 6.37 8.85 -7.84
CA GLY A 26 6.97 8.39 -9.09
C GLY A 26 6.94 6.87 -9.27
N TRP A 27 5.94 6.18 -8.71
CA TRP A 27 5.79 4.74 -8.85
C TRP A 27 5.20 4.36 -10.22
N ASP A 28 5.47 3.13 -10.64
CA ASP A 28 5.04 2.63 -11.93
C ASP A 28 3.55 2.35 -11.94
N LYS A 29 2.89 2.63 -13.07
CA LYS A 29 1.48 2.26 -13.26
C LYS A 29 1.38 0.75 -13.39
N TYR A 30 0.56 0.14 -12.56
CA TYR A 30 0.31 -1.29 -12.59
C TYR A 30 -1.18 -1.53 -12.49
N LYS A 31 -1.73 -2.49 -13.23
CA LYS A 31 -3.16 -2.80 -13.18
C LYS A 31 -3.34 -4.29 -13.07
N SER A 32 -3.94 -4.70 -11.97
CA SER A 32 -4.32 -6.08 -11.70
C SER A 32 -5.52 -6.08 -10.79
N GLU A 33 -6.31 -7.14 -10.83
CA GLU A 33 -7.44 -7.33 -9.93
C GLU A 33 -7.32 -8.69 -9.28
N LEU A 34 -7.65 -8.75 -7.99
CA LEU A 34 -7.63 -9.98 -7.23
C LEU A 34 -8.90 -10.08 -6.40
N ASP A 35 -9.70 -11.11 -6.70
CA ASP A 35 -10.88 -11.44 -5.90
C ASP A 35 -10.50 -12.42 -4.79
N VAL A 36 -10.71 -11.99 -3.55
CA VAL A 36 -10.37 -12.74 -2.35
C VAL A 36 -11.64 -13.11 -1.60
N SER A 37 -11.87 -14.41 -1.41
CA SER A 37 -13.00 -14.91 -0.63
C SER A 37 -12.54 -15.36 0.76
N VAL A 38 -13.12 -14.78 1.80
CA VAL A 38 -12.81 -15.04 3.21
C VAL A 38 -14.11 -15.10 4.00
N ASP A 39 -14.33 -16.16 4.78
CA ASP A 39 -15.50 -16.34 5.65
C ASP A 39 -16.84 -16.03 4.96
N ASN A 40 -17.01 -16.56 3.74
CA ASN A 40 -18.18 -16.36 2.87
C ASN A 40 -18.41 -14.89 2.41
N GLN A 41 -17.41 -14.03 2.56
CA GLN A 41 -17.40 -12.67 2.02
C GLN A 41 -16.37 -12.57 0.90
N SER A 42 -16.74 -11.92 -0.20
CA SER A 42 -15.84 -11.63 -1.31
C SER A 42 -15.35 -10.19 -1.24
N PHE A 43 -14.04 -10.01 -1.41
CA PHE A 43 -13.35 -8.73 -1.42
C PHE A 43 -12.61 -8.58 -2.74
N ARG A 44 -12.86 -7.48 -3.45
CA ARG A 44 -12.16 -7.15 -4.68
C ARG A 44 -11.00 -6.20 -4.36
N LEU A 45 -9.80 -6.60 -4.72
CA LEU A 45 -8.58 -5.81 -4.58
C LEU A 45 -8.12 -5.35 -5.95
N SER A 46 -8.06 -4.03 -6.15
CA SER A 46 -7.63 -3.43 -7.41
C SER A 46 -6.23 -2.85 -7.24
N ALA A 47 -5.24 -3.44 -7.91
CA ALA A 47 -3.91 -2.88 -8.00
C ALA A 47 -3.89 -1.72 -9.00
N PHE A 48 -3.21 -0.63 -8.62
CA PHE A 48 -3.12 0.57 -9.47
C PHE A 48 -1.69 1.08 -9.69
N THR A 49 -0.73 0.57 -8.92
CA THR A 49 0.68 0.96 -9.00
C THR A 49 1.59 -0.09 -8.35
N GLU A 50 2.85 -0.11 -8.76
CA GLU A 50 3.90 -0.91 -8.13
C GLU A 50 5.22 -0.14 -8.10
N LYS A 51 6.15 -0.59 -7.24
CA LYS A 51 7.55 -0.19 -7.29
C LYS A 51 8.41 -1.34 -6.77
N ARG A 52 9.34 -1.83 -7.62
CA ARG A 52 10.26 -2.93 -7.29
C ARG A 52 9.60 -4.20 -6.72
N GLY A 53 8.46 -4.59 -7.29
CA GLY A 53 7.69 -5.76 -6.83
C GLY A 53 6.79 -5.51 -5.62
N MET A 54 6.87 -4.32 -4.98
CA MET A 54 5.89 -3.87 -3.99
C MET A 54 4.64 -3.36 -4.71
N VAL A 55 3.56 -4.14 -4.69
CA VAL A 55 2.29 -3.78 -5.36
C VAL A 55 1.32 -3.10 -4.39
N VAL A 56 0.66 -2.03 -4.81
CA VAL A 56 -0.38 -1.36 -4.00
C VAL A 56 -1.77 -1.75 -4.49
N PHE A 57 -2.55 -2.34 -3.60
CA PHE A 57 -3.94 -2.71 -3.79
C PHE A 57 -4.87 -1.75 -3.07
N LEU A 58 -5.97 -1.42 -3.73
CA LEU A 58 -7.12 -0.76 -3.12
C LEU A 58 -8.23 -1.78 -2.87
N CYS A 59 -8.74 -1.81 -1.63
CA CYS A 59 -9.90 -2.60 -1.25
C CYS A 59 -11.01 -1.64 -0.82
N GLU A 60 -11.94 -1.37 -1.73
CA GLU A 60 -13.12 -0.56 -1.43
C GLU A 60 -14.24 -1.46 -0.87
N THR A 61 -14.78 -1.10 0.29
CA THR A 61 -15.96 -1.77 0.80
C THR A 61 -17.18 -1.37 -0.01
N SER A 62 -17.99 -2.35 -0.42
CA SER A 62 -19.31 -2.08 -1.01
C SER A 62 -20.17 -1.23 -0.08
N SER A 63 -21.12 -0.48 -0.66
CA SER A 63 -22.08 0.35 0.06
C SER A 63 -22.65 -0.37 1.29
N ASP A 64 -22.64 0.33 2.42
CA ASP A 64 -23.08 -0.10 3.76
C ASP A 64 -22.13 -1.00 4.57
N LYS A 65 -21.02 -1.47 4.00
CA LYS A 65 -20.02 -2.23 4.78
C LYS A 65 -18.94 -1.31 5.36
N SER A 66 -18.61 -1.52 6.62
CA SER A 66 -17.41 -0.94 7.23
C SER A 66 -16.16 -1.67 6.74
N ILE A 67 -14.99 -1.04 6.89
CA ILE A 67 -13.70 -1.69 6.69
C ILE A 67 -13.68 -3.02 7.47
N PRO A 68 -13.27 -4.15 6.84
CA PRO A 68 -13.21 -5.46 7.51
C PRO A 68 -12.35 -5.39 8.76
N ASP A 69 -12.63 -6.19 9.79
CA ASP A 69 -11.83 -6.18 11.01
C ASP A 69 -10.40 -6.71 10.78
N TYR A 70 -9.56 -6.64 11.83
CA TYR A 70 -8.17 -7.09 11.76
C TYR A 70 -8.04 -8.57 11.36
N SER A 71 -8.93 -9.45 11.86
CA SER A 71 -8.89 -10.88 11.57
C SER A 71 -9.13 -11.13 10.08
N ILE A 72 -10.15 -10.49 9.51
CA ILE A 72 -10.46 -10.59 8.09
C ILE A 72 -9.34 -9.97 7.24
N ARG A 73 -8.81 -8.79 7.59
CA ARG A 73 -7.68 -8.18 6.86
C ARG A 73 -6.44 -9.07 6.85
N ARG A 74 -6.14 -9.78 7.95
CA ARG A 74 -5.04 -10.75 8.00
C ARG A 74 -5.29 -11.96 7.10
N LYS A 75 -6.53 -12.43 6.99
CA LYS A 75 -6.89 -13.51 6.06
C LYS A 75 -6.79 -13.04 4.61
N ILE A 76 -7.21 -11.82 4.30
CA ILE A 76 -7.06 -11.20 2.98
C ILE A 76 -5.58 -11.11 2.61
N GLU A 77 -4.76 -10.52 3.48
CA GLU A 77 -3.30 -10.41 3.31
C GLU A 77 -2.66 -11.75 2.95
N ARG A 78 -2.99 -12.82 3.69
CA ARG A 78 -2.45 -14.16 3.42
C ARG A 78 -2.80 -14.69 2.03
N GLN A 79 -3.96 -14.31 1.48
CA GLN A 79 -4.32 -14.67 0.11
C GLN A 79 -3.52 -13.83 -0.89
N VAL A 80 -3.36 -12.53 -0.65
CA VAL A 80 -2.53 -11.64 -1.49
C VAL A 80 -1.07 -12.12 -1.53
N THR A 81 -0.51 -12.53 -0.39
CA THR A 81 0.89 -13.04 -0.27
C THR A 81 1.19 -14.25 -1.17
N LYS A 82 0.17 -15.00 -1.61
CA LYS A 82 0.34 -16.13 -2.55
C LYS A 82 0.76 -15.67 -3.94
N SER A 83 0.34 -14.47 -4.35
CA SER A 83 0.62 -13.89 -5.67
C SER A 83 1.64 -12.75 -5.59
N HIS A 84 1.62 -11.97 -4.51
CA HIS A 84 2.48 -10.81 -4.31
C HIS A 84 3.10 -10.84 -2.91
N HIS A 85 4.37 -11.24 -2.84
CA HIS A 85 5.08 -11.42 -1.57
C HIS A 85 5.34 -10.11 -0.81
N GLU A 86 5.38 -8.99 -1.53
CA GLU A 86 5.48 -7.64 -0.97
C GLU A 86 4.34 -6.81 -1.53
N HIS A 87 3.56 -6.21 -0.64
CA HIS A 87 2.38 -5.47 -1.05
C HIS A 87 1.89 -4.52 0.04
N LEU A 88 1.12 -3.53 -0.40
CA LEU A 88 0.40 -2.59 0.45
C LEU A 88 -1.08 -2.70 0.11
N ILE A 89 -1.94 -2.96 1.10
CA ILE A 89 -3.39 -2.92 0.92
C ILE A 89 -3.94 -1.69 1.64
N ILE A 90 -4.67 -0.87 0.88
CA ILE A 90 -5.39 0.30 1.40
C ILE A 90 -6.87 -0.08 1.44
N TYR A 91 -7.43 -0.17 2.64
CA TYR A 91 -8.84 -0.42 2.86
C TYR A 91 -9.58 0.89 3.11
N LEU A 92 -10.68 1.10 2.39
CA LEU A 92 -11.52 2.29 2.54
C LEU A 92 -12.90 1.92 3.05
N ASP A 93 -13.47 2.79 3.89
CA ASP A 93 -14.89 2.74 4.19
C ASP A 93 -15.70 3.39 3.06
N ALA A 94 -16.95 2.94 2.86
CA ALA A 94 -17.82 3.48 1.82
C ALA A 94 -18.08 5.00 1.97
N LYS A 95 -17.98 5.55 3.19
CA LYS A 95 -18.18 6.99 3.46
C LYS A 95 -16.93 7.84 3.20
N LYS A 96 -15.79 7.23 2.85
CA LYS A 96 -14.50 7.92 2.69
C LYS A 96 -14.18 8.82 3.89
N THR A 97 -14.21 8.23 5.08
CA THR A 97 -13.86 8.89 6.33
C THR A 97 -12.64 8.26 6.99
N ARG A 98 -12.39 6.98 6.71
CA ARG A 98 -11.40 6.15 7.35
C ARG A 98 -10.65 5.31 6.33
N GLN A 99 -9.38 5.11 6.63
CA GLN A 99 -8.46 4.32 5.83
C GLN A 99 -7.72 3.36 6.76
N VAL A 100 -7.48 2.14 6.31
CA VAL A 100 -6.53 1.24 6.97
C VAL A 100 -5.49 0.84 5.94
N TRP A 101 -4.24 1.10 6.28
CA TRP A 101 -3.09 0.81 5.44
C TRP A 101 -2.37 -0.39 6.04
N GLN A 102 -2.21 -1.45 5.26
CA GLN A 102 -1.58 -2.70 5.66
C GLN A 102 -0.39 -2.99 4.77
N TRP A 103 0.82 -2.86 5.32
CA TRP A 103 2.07 -3.10 4.61
C TRP A 103 2.62 -4.48 4.95
N VAL A 104 3.03 -5.21 3.92
CA VAL A 104 3.77 -6.46 4.03
C VAL A 104 5.06 -6.30 3.25
N LYS A 105 6.19 -6.35 3.97
CA LYS A 105 7.53 -6.38 3.39
C LYS A 105 8.27 -7.62 3.87
N ARG A 106 9.08 -8.22 3.01
CA ARG A 106 9.99 -9.29 3.41
C ARG A 106 11.35 -8.70 3.75
N GLN A 107 11.97 -9.25 4.78
CA GLN A 107 13.39 -9.05 5.04
C GLN A 107 14.06 -10.41 4.90
N SER A 108 15.14 -10.47 4.13
CA SER A 108 15.94 -11.69 3.98
C SER A 108 16.32 -12.24 5.36
N GLY A 109 15.96 -13.50 5.63
CA GLY A 109 16.21 -14.17 6.91
C GLY A 109 15.21 -13.89 8.04
N LYS A 110 14.13 -13.13 7.80
CA LYS A 110 13.08 -12.86 8.81
C LYS A 110 11.68 -13.18 8.30
N PRO A 111 10.74 -13.51 9.21
CA PRO A 111 9.32 -13.64 8.85
C PRO A 111 8.79 -12.34 8.24
N ALA A 112 7.87 -12.46 7.27
CA ALA A 112 7.19 -11.31 6.68
C ALA A 112 6.52 -10.48 7.78
N GLN A 113 6.85 -9.20 7.87
CA GLN A 113 6.25 -8.30 8.85
C GLN A 113 5.02 -7.64 8.23
N CYS A 114 3.86 -7.93 8.81
CA CYS A 114 2.63 -7.23 8.49
C CYS A 114 2.43 -6.09 9.50
N ARG A 115 2.43 -4.86 9.00
CA ARG A 115 2.21 -3.65 9.80
C ARG A 115 0.92 -2.99 9.36
N GLU A 116 0.18 -2.42 10.29
CA GLU A 116 -1.02 -1.66 9.98
C GLU A 116 -0.97 -0.25 10.55
N HIS A 117 -1.73 0.65 9.91
CA HIS A 117 -1.98 1.99 10.41
C HIS A 117 -3.40 2.38 10.00
N THR A 118 -4.20 2.77 10.97
CA THR A 118 -5.49 3.38 10.71
C THR A 118 -5.31 4.88 10.62
N TYR A 119 -5.90 5.49 9.60
CA TYR A 119 -5.94 6.93 9.41
C TYR A 119 -7.39 7.39 9.23
N TYR A 120 -7.73 8.54 9.82
CA TYR A 120 -9.02 9.18 9.63
C TYR A 120 -8.79 10.49 8.89
N ALA A 121 -9.60 10.79 7.86
CA ALA A 121 -9.41 11.97 7.01
C ALA A 121 -9.48 13.30 7.80
N SER A 122 -10.12 13.30 8.97
CA SER A 122 -10.19 14.45 9.88
C SER A 122 -8.89 14.72 10.67
N GLN A 123 -7.91 13.82 10.62
CA GLN A 123 -6.63 13.95 11.34
C GLN A 123 -5.54 14.53 10.45
N SER A 124 -4.49 15.11 11.06
CA SER A 124 -3.33 15.68 10.34
C SER A 124 -2.59 14.66 9.49
N GLY A 125 -2.56 13.39 9.92
CA GLY A 125 -1.97 12.29 9.17
C GLY A 125 -0.44 12.22 9.18
N ASP A 126 0.24 13.00 10.03
CA ASP A 126 1.71 13.13 9.99
C ASP A 126 2.44 11.79 10.12
N LEU A 127 1.95 10.89 10.98
CA LEU A 127 2.50 9.53 11.12
C LEU A 127 2.31 8.68 9.87
N LEU A 128 1.17 8.81 9.17
CA LEU A 128 0.95 8.13 7.90
C LEU A 128 1.90 8.67 6.83
N ILE A 129 2.01 10.00 6.73
CA ILE A 129 2.88 10.67 5.76
C ILE A 129 4.34 10.28 5.98
N GLN A 130 4.80 10.24 7.23
CA GLN A 130 6.14 9.78 7.59
C GLN A 130 6.37 8.32 7.17
N LYS A 131 5.39 7.43 7.38
CA LYS A 131 5.47 6.03 6.94
C LYS A 131 5.54 5.90 5.42
N ILE A 132 4.76 6.70 4.68
CA ILE A 132 4.79 6.74 3.21
C ILE A 132 6.18 7.22 2.73
N GLY A 133 6.70 8.29 3.31
CA GLY A 133 8.02 8.82 2.97
C GLY A 133 9.14 7.81 3.23
N ASN A 134 9.13 7.15 4.39
CA ASN A 134 10.11 6.11 4.70
C ASN A 134 10.03 4.93 3.73
N LEU A 135 8.80 4.49 3.37
CA LEU A 135 8.61 3.40 2.40
C LEU A 135 9.19 3.77 1.03
N ALA A 136 8.86 4.95 0.52
CA ALA A 136 9.32 5.42 -0.78
C ALA A 136 10.84 5.58 -0.82
N PHE A 137 11.43 6.16 0.22
CA PHE A 137 12.88 6.30 0.36
C PHE A 137 13.59 4.95 0.37
N THR A 138 13.14 3.99 1.18
CA THR A 138 13.75 2.65 1.22
C THR A 138 13.70 1.95 -0.15
N LEU A 139 12.58 2.06 -0.89
CA LEU A 139 12.49 1.44 -2.22
C LEU A 139 13.40 2.12 -3.25
N GLU A 140 13.59 3.44 -3.15
CA GLU A 140 14.51 4.23 -4.00
C GLU A 140 15.98 3.86 -3.70
N GLU A 141 16.37 3.73 -2.42
CA GLU A 141 17.72 3.28 -2.04
C GLU A 141 18.02 1.88 -2.59
N GLU A 142 17.08 0.94 -2.45
CA GLU A 142 17.26 -0.41 -2.95
C GLU A 142 17.38 -0.40 -4.50
N GLU A 143 16.73 0.53 -5.21
CA GLU A 143 16.86 0.70 -6.67
C GLU A 143 18.29 1.07 -7.06
N GLN A 144 18.89 2.03 -6.37
CA GLN A 144 20.26 2.48 -6.64
C GLN A 144 21.28 1.37 -6.38
N LEU A 145 21.09 0.58 -5.32
CA LEU A 145 21.99 -0.53 -5.00
C LEU A 145 22.00 -1.60 -6.10
N THR A 146 20.84 -1.99 -6.61
CA THR A 146 20.76 -3.00 -7.69
C THR A 146 21.39 -2.52 -9.00
N ILE A 147 21.26 -1.23 -9.34
CA ILE A 147 21.88 -0.66 -10.54
C ILE A 147 23.42 -0.70 -10.45
N ILE A 148 23.99 -0.49 -9.27
CA ILE A 148 25.45 -0.51 -9.06
C ILE A 148 26.00 -1.94 -9.16
N GLU A 149 25.30 -2.92 -8.61
CA GLU A 149 25.70 -4.34 -8.68
C GLU A 149 25.70 -4.87 -10.12
N GLU A 150 24.69 -4.53 -10.93
CA GLU A 150 24.61 -4.95 -12.34
C GLU A 150 25.73 -4.34 -13.19
N ARG A 151 26.14 -3.10 -12.90
CA ARG A 151 27.25 -2.43 -13.62
C ARG A 151 28.63 -2.95 -13.27
N HIS A 152 28.80 -3.59 -12.11
CA HIS A 152 30.09 -4.16 -11.70
C HIS A 152 30.32 -5.57 -12.26
N LEU A 153 29.28 -6.20 -12.79
CA LEU A 153 29.30 -7.55 -13.36
C LEU A 153 29.36 -7.58 -14.91
N MET A 154 29.41 -6.43 -15.57
CA MET A 154 29.68 -6.26 -17.01
C MET A 154 31.08 -5.74 -17.26
#